data_AF-A0A9D1AW37-F1
#
_entry.id   AF-A0A9D1AW37-F1
#
_cell.length_a   1.000
_cell.length_b   1.000
_cell.length_c   1.000
_cell.angle_alpha   90.00
_cell.angle_beta   90.00
_cell.angle_gamma   90.00
#
_symmetry.space_group_name_H-M   'P 1'
#
loop_
_entity.id
_entity.type
_entity.pdbx_description
1 polymer ?
#
loop_
_entity_poly.entity_id
_entity_poly.type
_entity_poly.pdbx_seq_one_letter_code
_entity_poly.pdbx_strand_id
1 'polypeptide(L)'
;MNLRERLPELAWDRPVSVLMVFVACLVIGTVAYVGMPVQMMPSGFEPGWLWVWVPYPEASPVEVDDRIVRPVEAQLGTVPGIRNLHSRASSGSAGFNIEFHQGVDLNEAYNAVVDRLERAMPDLPDDVERYGVYRYNPNDEPVIWAGVSLPEEVEDPHHVMTRVVQPVLERIPGVAALDVWGVPRRGVWIDYDKERTYAHGVDLGDLQRRLRRDNFQLSSGKLLDRGLVRHARSLSPIGGVEDLRRFPVRGDIVLSDIADVSLRSALSLSINRINGQEAAAIAVRKESSANTVEVCEAVEAAFRELEADPRTEGASFFVFFSQGELIKDSVDTLSNTALFGGLFAIVVLWLFLREWRMTLLIAASIPFSLLITVGVLYFTGAT
;
A
#
# COMPACT_ATOMS: atom_id res chain seq x y z
N MET A 1 49.67 32.41 -10.03
CA MET A 1 49.75 31.08 -10.66
C MET A 1 48.38 30.46 -10.63
N ASN A 2 47.81 30.24 -11.81
CA ASN A 2 46.42 29.80 -11.97
C ASN A 2 46.26 28.34 -11.50
N LEU A 3 45.14 28.03 -10.83
CA LEU A 3 44.80 26.66 -10.40
C LEU A 3 44.89 25.64 -11.55
N ARG A 4 44.69 26.09 -12.79
CA ARG A 4 44.77 25.27 -14.02
C ARG A 4 46.15 24.66 -14.28
N GLU A 5 47.24 25.30 -13.84
CA GLU A 5 48.61 24.79 -14.06
C GLU A 5 49.08 23.92 -12.87
N ARG A 6 48.63 24.24 -11.65
CA ARG A 6 49.03 23.50 -10.44
C ARG A 6 48.45 22.09 -10.33
N LEU A 7 47.27 21.84 -10.88
CA LEU A 7 46.61 20.53 -10.79
C LEU A 7 47.34 19.46 -11.63
N PRO A 8 47.72 19.72 -12.90
CA PRO A 8 48.58 18.81 -13.66
C PRO A 8 49.98 18.63 -13.04
N GLU A 9 50.60 19.70 -12.55
CA GLU A 9 51.92 19.63 -11.88
C GLU A 9 51.89 18.74 -10.64
N LEU A 10 50.88 18.91 -9.77
CA LEU A 10 50.69 18.06 -8.59
C LEU A 10 50.46 16.59 -8.95
N ALA A 11 49.70 16.34 -10.04
CA ALA A 11 49.44 14.99 -10.53
C ALA A 11 50.71 14.29 -11.03
N TRP A 12 51.61 15.06 -11.66
CA TRP A 12 52.89 14.59 -12.16
C TRP A 12 53.93 14.38 -11.06
N ASP A 13 53.99 15.29 -10.07
CA ASP A 13 54.97 15.24 -8.98
C ASP A 13 54.65 14.16 -7.92
N ARG A 14 53.38 13.75 -7.78
CA ARG A 14 52.94 12.72 -6.82
C ARG A 14 52.09 11.62 -7.47
N PRO A 15 52.65 10.84 -8.40
CA PRO A 15 51.90 9.85 -9.18
C PRO A 15 51.32 8.74 -8.29
N VAL A 16 52.05 8.31 -7.26
CA VAL A 16 51.57 7.27 -6.32
C VAL A 16 50.40 7.78 -5.48
N SER A 17 50.46 9.01 -4.98
CA SER A 17 49.37 9.58 -4.17
C SER A 17 48.09 9.76 -4.99
N VAL A 18 48.20 10.24 -6.23
CA VAL A 18 47.07 10.42 -7.14
C VAL A 18 46.44 9.07 -7.49
N LEU A 19 47.27 8.06 -7.77
CA LEU A 19 46.81 6.69 -8.02
C LEU A 19 46.06 6.12 -6.80
N MET A 20 46.58 6.33 -5.58
CA MET A 20 45.92 5.85 -4.35
C MET A 20 44.57 6.54 -4.11
N VAL A 21 44.48 7.86 -4.34
CA VAL A 21 43.20 8.59 -4.26
C VAL A 21 42.21 8.07 -5.29
N PHE A 22 42.67 7.85 -6.53
CA PHE A 22 41.83 7.30 -7.60
C PHE A 22 41.31 5.89 -7.26
N VAL A 23 42.18 5.00 -6.77
CA VAL A 23 41.80 3.67 -6.31
C VAL A 23 40.82 3.74 -5.13
N ALA A 24 41.04 4.66 -4.19
CA ALA A 24 40.12 4.86 -3.07
C ALA A 24 38.72 5.29 -3.56
N CYS A 25 38.64 6.23 -4.51
CA CYS A 25 37.37 6.63 -5.12
C CYS A 25 36.68 5.47 -5.86
N LEU A 26 37.43 4.59 -6.53
CA LEU A 26 36.87 3.40 -7.18
C LEU A 26 36.32 2.38 -6.20
N VAL A 27 37.03 2.11 -5.11
CA VAL A 27 36.55 1.20 -4.05
C VAL A 27 35.27 1.75 -3.43
N ILE A 28 35.26 3.05 -3.10
CA ILE A 28 34.08 3.74 -2.57
C ILE A 28 32.91 3.67 -3.55
N GLY A 29 33.14 3.99 -4.82
CA GLY A 29 32.11 3.94 -5.86
C GLY A 29 31.54 2.53 -6.07
N THR A 30 32.38 1.50 -5.96
CA THR A 30 31.94 0.10 -6.07
C THR A 30 31.10 -0.34 -4.87
N VAL A 31 31.51 0.02 -3.66
CA VAL A 31 30.71 -0.26 -2.45
C VAL A 31 29.38 0.49 -2.48
N ALA A 32 29.39 1.75 -2.92
CA ALA A 32 28.18 2.56 -3.11
C ALA A 32 27.24 1.94 -4.14
N TYR A 33 27.76 1.49 -5.29
CA TYR A 33 26.98 0.84 -6.34
C TYR A 33 26.21 -0.40 -5.85
N VAL A 34 26.84 -1.22 -4.98
CA VAL A 34 26.20 -2.42 -4.43
C VAL A 34 25.18 -2.09 -3.33
N GLY A 35 25.40 -1.02 -2.57
CA GLY A 35 24.56 -0.64 -1.43
C GLY A 35 23.42 0.32 -1.75
N MET A 36 23.30 0.81 -2.99
CA MET A 36 22.32 1.83 -3.36
C MET A 36 20.96 1.19 -3.70
N PRO A 37 19.87 1.52 -3.00
CA PRO A 37 18.55 1.02 -3.33
C PRO A 37 18.07 1.62 -4.65
N VAL A 38 17.64 0.79 -5.58
CA VAL A 38 17.07 1.24 -6.86
C VAL A 38 15.60 1.57 -6.67
N GLN A 39 15.22 2.83 -6.90
CA GLN A 39 13.85 3.32 -6.74
C GLN A 39 13.39 4.06 -8.01
N MET A 40 12.10 3.98 -8.35
CA MET A 40 11.56 4.69 -9.52
C MET A 40 11.42 6.21 -9.30
N MET A 41 11.26 6.66 -8.05
CA MET A 41 11.15 8.07 -7.69
C MET A 41 12.13 8.43 -6.57
N PRO A 42 12.93 9.50 -6.72
CA PRO A 42 13.77 10.00 -5.64
C PRO A 42 12.96 10.49 -4.46
N SER A 43 13.40 10.17 -3.24
CA SER A 43 12.80 10.72 -2.03
C SER A 43 12.87 12.26 -2.02
N GLY A 44 11.75 12.93 -1.73
CA GLY A 44 11.64 14.41 -1.69
C GLY A 44 11.04 15.08 -2.93
N PHE A 45 10.79 14.36 -4.02
CA PHE A 45 9.97 14.83 -5.16
C PHE A 45 8.52 14.36 -5.06
N GLU A 46 7.98 14.35 -3.84
CA GLU A 46 6.59 13.94 -3.61
C GLU A 46 5.64 14.96 -4.27
N PRO A 47 4.67 14.51 -5.07
CA PRO A 47 3.66 15.42 -5.59
C PRO A 47 2.94 16.08 -4.43
N GLY A 48 2.71 17.39 -4.52
CA GLY A 48 2.12 18.19 -3.46
C GLY A 48 0.61 18.00 -3.34
N TRP A 49 0.10 16.78 -3.19
CA TRP A 49 -1.34 16.48 -3.10
C TRP A 49 -1.74 15.85 -1.77
N LEU A 50 -2.87 16.33 -1.23
CA LEU A 50 -3.58 15.72 -0.10
C LEU A 50 -4.99 15.35 -0.54
N TRP A 51 -5.45 14.19 -0.12
CA TRP A 51 -6.81 13.73 -0.37
C TRP A 51 -7.58 13.65 0.95
N VAL A 52 -8.73 14.31 1.01
CA VAL A 52 -9.64 14.25 2.17
C VAL A 52 -10.85 13.43 1.79
N TRP A 53 -11.25 12.52 2.67
CA TRP A 53 -12.43 11.69 2.53
C TRP A 53 -13.34 11.85 3.74
N VAL A 54 -14.61 12.19 3.49
CA VAL A 54 -15.63 12.33 4.52
C VAL A 54 -16.77 11.36 4.20
N PRO A 55 -16.90 10.24 4.92
CA PRO A 55 -18.00 9.32 4.75
C PRO A 55 -19.31 9.92 5.28
N TYR A 56 -20.39 9.77 4.52
CA TYR A 56 -21.74 10.12 4.95
C TYR A 56 -22.74 9.12 4.37
N PRO A 57 -22.81 7.89 4.94
CA PRO A 57 -23.56 6.78 4.39
C PRO A 57 -25.03 7.11 4.17
N GLU A 58 -25.66 6.44 3.20
CA GLU A 58 -27.10 6.57 2.88
C GLU A 58 -27.55 7.96 2.41
N ALA A 59 -26.62 8.90 2.19
CA ALA A 59 -26.94 10.23 1.66
C ALA A 59 -26.86 10.30 0.13
N SER A 60 -27.72 11.14 -0.47
CA SER A 60 -27.71 11.43 -1.91
C SER A 60 -26.56 12.38 -2.29
N PRO A 61 -26.05 12.35 -3.53
CA PRO A 61 -24.97 13.26 -3.95
C PRO A 61 -25.30 14.74 -3.76
N VAL A 62 -26.56 15.14 -3.95
CA VAL A 62 -27.02 16.54 -3.78
C VAL A 62 -26.96 16.95 -2.30
N GLU A 63 -27.41 16.06 -1.42
CA GLU A 63 -27.36 16.29 0.02
C GLU A 63 -25.92 16.34 0.53
N VAL A 64 -25.05 15.46 0.04
CA VAL A 64 -23.62 15.49 0.33
C VAL A 64 -22.97 16.80 -0.13
N ASP A 65 -23.35 17.32 -1.30
CA ASP A 65 -22.86 18.61 -1.78
C ASP A 65 -23.21 19.76 -0.83
N ASP A 66 -24.50 19.87 -0.49
CA ASP A 66 -25.01 20.97 0.32
C ASP A 66 -24.56 20.88 1.79
N ARG A 67 -24.52 19.67 2.37
CA ARG A 67 -24.26 19.44 3.80
C ARG A 67 -22.80 19.21 4.15
N ILE A 68 -21.98 18.75 3.21
CA ILE A 68 -20.58 18.39 3.48
C ILE A 68 -19.63 19.14 2.57
N VAL A 69 -19.81 19.08 1.25
CA VAL A 69 -18.86 19.68 0.33
C VAL A 69 -18.73 21.18 0.55
N ARG A 70 -19.84 21.92 0.57
CA ARG A 70 -19.77 23.39 0.69
C ARG A 70 -19.20 23.88 2.03
N PRO A 71 -19.61 23.37 3.21
CA PRO A 71 -18.99 23.77 4.48
C PRO A 71 -17.49 23.46 4.54
N VAL A 72 -17.09 22.25 4.09
CA VAL A 72 -15.70 21.83 4.11
C VAL A 72 -14.86 22.64 3.11
N GLU A 73 -15.36 22.85 1.89
CA GLU A 73 -14.68 23.64 0.87
C GLU A 73 -14.46 25.10 1.31
N ALA A 74 -15.45 25.69 2.00
CA ALA A 74 -15.31 27.04 2.56
C ALA A 74 -14.18 27.15 3.59
N GLN A 75 -13.97 26.11 4.41
CA GLN A 75 -12.87 26.06 5.38
C GLN A 75 -11.53 25.72 4.72
N LEU A 76 -11.50 24.71 3.84
CA LEU A 76 -10.29 24.26 3.14
C LEU A 76 -9.74 25.34 2.22
N GLY A 77 -10.59 26.16 1.59
CA GLY A 77 -10.17 27.29 0.77
C GLY A 77 -9.35 28.36 1.52
N THR A 78 -9.32 28.31 2.86
CA THR A 78 -8.50 29.20 3.69
C THR A 78 -7.10 28.66 4.00
N VAL A 79 -6.79 27.43 3.59
CA VAL A 79 -5.47 26.83 3.79
C VAL A 79 -4.46 27.51 2.86
N PRO A 80 -3.34 28.04 3.39
CA PRO A 80 -2.32 28.68 2.56
C PRO A 80 -1.58 27.66 1.68
N GLY A 81 -1.17 28.09 0.49
CA GLY A 81 -0.34 27.28 -0.41
C GLY A 81 -1.11 26.31 -1.31
N ILE A 82 -2.44 26.25 -1.21
CA ILE A 82 -3.28 25.51 -2.18
C ILE A 82 -3.17 26.18 -3.55
N ARG A 83 -2.82 25.38 -4.55
CA ARG A 83 -2.86 25.73 -5.97
C ARG A 83 -4.23 25.41 -6.57
N ASN A 84 -4.74 24.20 -6.36
CA ASN A 84 -6.04 23.75 -6.87
C ASN A 84 -6.77 22.94 -5.79
N LEU A 85 -8.09 23.11 -5.70
CA LEU A 85 -8.98 22.32 -4.85
C LEU A 85 -10.08 21.73 -5.73
N HIS A 86 -10.19 20.41 -5.75
CA HIS A 86 -11.23 19.69 -6.48
C HIS A 86 -12.08 18.85 -5.52
N SER A 87 -13.34 19.23 -5.39
CA SER A 87 -14.32 18.53 -4.58
C SER A 87 -15.17 17.57 -5.44
N ARG A 88 -15.59 16.45 -4.86
CA ARG A 88 -16.50 15.48 -5.48
C ARG A 88 -17.50 14.98 -4.44
N ALA A 89 -18.78 15.22 -4.70
CA ALA A 89 -19.88 14.58 -3.98
C ALA A 89 -20.28 13.27 -4.67
N SER A 90 -20.33 12.19 -3.90
CA SER A 90 -20.79 10.87 -4.33
C SER A 90 -21.88 10.39 -3.38
N SER A 91 -22.65 9.37 -3.80
CA SER A 91 -23.58 8.73 -2.86
C SER A 91 -22.79 8.16 -1.68
N GLY A 92 -23.19 8.51 -0.46
CA GLY A 92 -22.54 7.99 0.74
C GLY A 92 -21.23 8.68 1.16
N SER A 93 -20.73 9.69 0.45
CA SER A 93 -19.38 10.26 0.73
C SER A 93 -19.01 11.52 -0.05
N ALA A 94 -18.15 12.35 0.54
CA ALA A 94 -17.47 13.47 -0.11
C ALA A 94 -15.95 13.24 -0.19
N GLY A 95 -15.35 13.59 -1.31
CA GLY A 95 -13.90 13.56 -1.51
C GLY A 95 -13.36 14.92 -1.95
N PHE A 96 -12.19 15.30 -1.45
CA PHE A 96 -11.51 16.55 -1.80
C PHE A 96 -10.06 16.25 -2.19
N ASN A 97 -9.65 16.68 -3.38
CA ASN A 97 -8.27 16.59 -3.85
C ASN A 97 -7.65 17.98 -3.80
N ILE A 98 -6.61 18.14 -2.99
CA ILE A 98 -5.96 19.41 -2.68
C ILE A 98 -4.55 19.36 -3.27
N GLU A 99 -4.29 20.16 -4.31
CA GLU A 99 -2.97 20.35 -4.89
C GLU A 99 -2.32 21.61 -4.30
N PHE A 100 -1.08 21.51 -3.84
CA PHE A 100 -0.27 22.58 -3.28
C PHE A 100 0.79 23.06 -4.27
N HIS A 101 1.26 24.30 -4.09
CA HIS A 101 2.41 24.80 -4.82
C HIS A 101 3.70 24.03 -4.49
N GLN A 102 4.62 23.94 -5.46
CA GLN A 102 5.93 23.33 -5.25
C GLN A 102 6.70 24.06 -4.14
N GLY A 103 7.33 23.29 -3.24
CA GLY A 103 8.12 23.82 -2.12
C GLY A 103 7.35 24.04 -0.81
N VAL A 104 6.03 23.78 -0.79
CA VAL A 104 5.25 23.72 0.46
C VAL A 104 5.61 22.45 1.23
N ASP A 105 5.86 22.57 2.54
CA ASP A 105 6.05 21.41 3.40
C ASP A 105 4.70 20.67 3.57
N LEU A 106 4.63 19.44 3.10
CA LEU A 106 3.42 18.63 3.16
C LEU A 106 2.98 18.28 4.59
N ASN A 107 3.89 18.25 5.57
CA ASN A 107 3.52 18.04 6.97
C ASN A 107 2.81 19.28 7.54
N GLU A 108 3.31 20.48 7.22
CA GLU A 108 2.65 21.73 7.61
C GLU A 108 1.30 21.86 6.92
N ALA A 109 1.23 21.57 5.62
CA ALA A 109 0.00 21.55 4.85
C ALA A 109 -1.02 20.55 5.41
N TYR A 110 -0.58 19.34 5.75
CA TYR A 110 -1.43 18.31 6.39
C TYR A 110 -2.03 18.82 7.70
N ASN A 111 -1.20 19.39 8.59
CA ASN A 111 -1.67 19.93 9.86
C ASN A 111 -2.65 21.10 9.66
N ALA A 112 -2.40 21.95 8.66
CA ALA A 112 -3.31 23.05 8.32
C ALA A 112 -4.65 22.53 7.80
N VAL A 113 -4.66 21.50 6.94
CA VAL A 113 -5.89 20.86 6.44
C VAL A 113 -6.68 20.23 7.58
N VAL A 114 -6.02 19.49 8.48
CA VAL A 114 -6.65 18.92 9.68
C VAL A 114 -7.27 20.00 10.56
N ASP A 115 -6.55 21.08 10.86
CA ASP A 115 -7.09 22.21 11.63
C ASP A 115 -8.34 22.84 10.97
N ARG A 116 -8.36 22.96 9.64
CA ARG A 116 -9.55 23.48 8.93
C ARG A 116 -10.70 22.50 8.90
N LEU A 117 -10.44 21.20 8.81
CA LEU A 117 -11.48 20.17 8.90
C LEU A 117 -12.09 20.12 10.29
N GLU A 118 -11.29 20.18 11.35
CA GLU A 118 -11.79 20.23 12.73
C GLU A 118 -12.68 21.47 12.98
N ARG A 119 -12.37 22.60 12.35
CA ARG A 119 -13.23 23.80 12.39
C ARG A 119 -14.50 23.67 11.57
N ALA A 120 -14.51 22.82 10.54
CA ALA A 120 -15.68 22.53 9.73
C ALA A 120 -16.63 21.55 10.42
N MET A 121 -16.11 20.64 11.26
CA MET A 121 -16.90 19.58 11.92
C MET A 121 -18.18 20.09 12.62
N PRO A 122 -18.19 21.22 13.34
CA PRO A 122 -19.42 21.74 13.96
C PRO A 122 -20.51 22.18 12.97
N ASP A 123 -20.14 22.50 11.73
CA ASP A 123 -21.08 22.88 10.67
C ASP A 123 -21.60 21.67 9.88
N LEU A 124 -21.02 20.47 10.11
CA LEU A 124 -21.43 19.22 9.49
C LEU A 124 -22.58 18.55 10.26
N PRO A 125 -23.33 17.64 9.62
CA PRO A 125 -24.33 16.82 10.33
C PRO A 125 -23.69 15.98 11.44
N ASP A 126 -24.42 15.78 12.55
CA ASP A 126 -23.98 14.99 13.71
C ASP A 126 -23.60 13.53 13.37
N ASP A 127 -24.13 13.01 12.27
CA ASP A 127 -23.86 11.66 11.78
C ASP A 127 -22.42 11.50 11.21
N VAL A 128 -21.73 12.60 10.94
CA VAL A 128 -20.35 12.61 10.43
C VAL A 128 -19.38 12.50 11.62
N GLU A 129 -19.14 11.28 12.08
CA GLU A 129 -18.28 11.03 13.25
C GLU A 129 -16.78 11.07 12.95
N ARG A 130 -16.39 10.90 11.67
CA ARG A 130 -14.98 10.73 11.28
C ARG A 130 -14.71 11.24 9.88
N TYR A 131 -13.48 11.68 9.64
CA TYR A 131 -12.93 11.98 8.33
C TYR A 131 -11.55 11.33 8.19
N GLY A 132 -11.09 11.17 6.96
CA GLY A 132 -9.74 10.71 6.63
C GLY A 132 -8.99 11.77 5.86
N VAL A 133 -7.74 12.03 6.24
CA VAL A 133 -6.80 12.83 5.44
C VAL A 133 -5.68 11.89 5.01
N TYR A 134 -5.53 11.75 3.71
CA TYR A 134 -4.55 10.90 3.07
C TYR A 134 -3.51 11.80 2.42
N ARG A 135 -2.27 11.69 2.88
CA ARG A 135 -1.13 12.23 2.17
C ARG A 135 -0.64 11.18 1.21
N TYR A 136 -0.47 11.53 -0.06
CA TYR A 136 0.20 10.62 -0.97
C TYR A 136 1.64 10.42 -0.52
N ASN A 137 2.03 9.15 -0.45
CA ASN A 137 3.39 8.75 -0.17
C ASN A 137 3.79 7.78 -1.29
N PRO A 138 4.88 8.03 -2.03
CA PRO A 138 5.36 7.09 -3.03
C PRO A 138 5.62 5.68 -2.47
N ASN A 139 5.90 5.56 -1.17
CA ASN A 139 6.06 4.25 -0.50
C ASN A 139 4.74 3.49 -0.31
N ASP A 140 3.60 4.19 -0.36
CA ASP A 140 2.28 3.54 -0.30
C ASP A 140 1.85 3.01 -1.67
N GLU A 141 2.60 3.30 -2.73
CA GLU A 141 2.31 2.78 -4.06
C GLU A 141 2.63 1.28 -4.13
N PRO A 142 1.67 0.43 -4.53
CA PRO A 142 1.94 -0.99 -4.68
C PRO A 142 2.98 -1.27 -5.76
N VAL A 143 3.94 -2.12 -5.42
CA VAL A 143 5.01 -2.55 -6.32
C VAL A 143 4.58 -3.70 -7.23
N ILE A 144 3.60 -4.48 -6.78
CA ILE A 144 2.97 -5.56 -7.55
C ILE A 144 1.45 -5.41 -7.49
N TRP A 145 0.83 -5.54 -8.65
CA TRP A 145 -0.59 -5.87 -8.77
C TRP A 145 -0.71 -7.27 -9.36
N ALA A 146 -1.32 -8.15 -8.59
CA ALA A 146 -1.59 -9.52 -8.98
C ALA A 146 -3.05 -9.86 -8.74
N GLY A 147 -3.50 -10.94 -9.35
CA GLY A 147 -4.82 -11.46 -9.15
C GLY A 147 -4.80 -12.96 -8.98
N VAL A 148 -5.70 -13.46 -8.16
CA VAL A 148 -5.74 -14.86 -7.76
C VAL A 148 -7.10 -15.42 -8.12
N SER A 149 -7.10 -16.33 -9.07
CA SER A 149 -8.30 -17.09 -9.43
C SER A 149 -8.31 -18.35 -8.59
N LEU A 150 -9.41 -18.58 -7.88
CA LEU A 150 -9.64 -19.78 -7.07
C LEU A 150 -10.68 -20.65 -7.77
N PRO A 151 -10.59 -22.00 -7.68
CA PRO A 151 -11.63 -22.89 -8.19
C PRO A 151 -12.99 -22.60 -7.54
N GLU A 152 -14.08 -22.86 -8.27
CA GLU A 152 -15.45 -22.64 -7.76
C GLU A 152 -15.77 -23.58 -6.57
N GLU A 153 -15.06 -24.69 -6.45
CA GLU A 153 -15.24 -25.68 -5.39
C GLU A 153 -14.69 -25.24 -4.01
N VAL A 154 -13.94 -24.12 -3.95
CA VAL A 154 -13.39 -23.61 -2.70
C VAL A 154 -14.51 -23.08 -1.80
N GLU A 155 -14.75 -23.74 -0.68
CA GLU A 155 -15.86 -23.43 0.25
C GLU A 155 -15.77 -22.03 0.89
N ASP A 156 -14.56 -21.56 1.18
CA ASP A 156 -14.31 -20.21 1.71
C ASP A 156 -13.07 -19.57 1.05
N PRO A 157 -13.26 -18.92 -0.11
CA PRO A 157 -12.18 -18.22 -0.81
C PRO A 157 -11.53 -17.14 0.05
N HIS A 158 -12.30 -16.46 0.90
CA HIS A 158 -11.78 -15.42 1.78
C HIS A 158 -10.84 -16.00 2.84
N HIS A 159 -11.18 -17.17 3.39
CA HIS A 159 -10.28 -17.86 4.32
C HIS A 159 -8.95 -18.24 3.66
N VAL A 160 -8.98 -18.83 2.45
CA VAL A 160 -7.75 -19.19 1.72
C VAL A 160 -6.89 -17.94 1.50
N MET A 161 -7.47 -16.84 1.02
CA MET A 161 -6.73 -15.62 0.76
C MET A 161 -6.15 -14.99 2.03
N THR A 162 -6.91 -14.90 3.12
CA THR A 162 -6.48 -14.18 4.33
C THR A 162 -5.69 -15.02 5.32
N ARG A 163 -5.82 -16.35 5.29
CA ARG A 163 -5.16 -17.26 6.26
C ARG A 163 -4.06 -18.11 5.64
N VAL A 164 -4.05 -18.28 4.33
CA VAL A 164 -3.01 -19.05 3.63
C VAL A 164 -2.12 -18.13 2.82
N VAL A 165 -2.70 -17.39 1.85
CA VAL A 165 -1.93 -16.58 0.90
C VAL A 165 -1.31 -15.36 1.57
N GLN A 166 -2.13 -14.50 2.19
CA GLN A 166 -1.68 -13.25 2.79
C GLN A 166 -0.54 -13.45 3.81
N PRO A 167 -0.62 -14.38 4.79
CA PRO A 167 0.47 -14.56 5.74
C PRO A 167 1.77 -15.10 5.13
N VAL A 168 1.72 -15.79 3.99
CA VAL A 168 2.93 -16.22 3.27
C VAL A 168 3.62 -15.01 2.65
N LEU A 169 2.85 -14.12 2.01
CA LEU A 169 3.37 -12.92 1.37
C LEU A 169 3.84 -11.85 2.37
N GLU A 170 3.11 -11.65 3.48
CA GLU A 170 3.50 -10.72 4.55
C GLU A 170 4.80 -11.13 5.25
N ARG A 171 5.20 -12.41 5.18
CA ARG A 171 6.45 -12.89 5.77
C ARG A 171 7.68 -12.61 4.91
N ILE A 172 7.51 -12.17 3.67
CA ILE A 172 8.61 -11.86 2.77
C ILE A 172 9.32 -10.60 3.27
N PRO A 173 10.65 -10.64 3.50
CA PRO A 173 11.40 -9.46 3.91
C PRO A 173 11.22 -8.30 2.92
N GLY A 174 10.89 -7.12 3.45
CA GLY A 174 10.66 -5.92 2.63
C GLY A 174 9.22 -5.75 2.11
N VAL A 175 8.30 -6.66 2.42
CA VAL A 175 6.85 -6.43 2.21
C VAL A 175 6.25 -5.73 3.44
N ALA A 176 5.63 -4.57 3.23
CA ALA A 176 5.03 -3.78 4.29
C ALA A 176 3.55 -4.12 4.54
N ALA A 177 2.79 -4.28 3.46
CA ALA A 177 1.36 -4.54 3.53
C ALA A 177 0.86 -5.21 2.26
N LEU A 178 -0.24 -5.95 2.41
CA LEU A 178 -1.03 -6.45 1.29
C LEU A 178 -2.46 -5.97 1.39
N ASP A 179 -3.00 -5.54 0.25
CA ASP A 179 -4.40 -5.23 0.11
C ASP A 179 -5.06 -6.29 -0.77
N VAL A 180 -6.14 -6.88 -0.28
CA VAL A 180 -6.88 -7.95 -0.98
C VAL A 180 -8.31 -7.49 -1.22
N TRP A 181 -8.75 -7.55 -2.48
CA TRP A 181 -10.10 -7.19 -2.90
C TRP A 181 -10.77 -8.33 -3.68
N GLY A 182 -12.08 -8.27 -3.83
CA GLY A 182 -12.83 -9.23 -4.67
C GLY A 182 -13.14 -10.56 -4.00
N VAL A 183 -12.85 -10.69 -2.71
CA VAL A 183 -13.10 -11.93 -1.96
C VAL A 183 -14.08 -11.61 -0.85
N PRO A 184 -15.40 -11.80 -1.08
CA PRO A 184 -16.41 -11.40 -0.12
C PRO A 184 -16.27 -12.23 1.17
N ARG A 185 -16.26 -11.53 2.31
CA ARG A 185 -16.24 -12.16 3.63
C ARG A 185 -17.57 -12.87 3.85
N ARG A 186 -17.57 -14.09 4.37
CA ARG A 186 -18.82 -14.71 4.84
C ARG A 186 -19.31 -13.95 6.08
N GLY A 187 -20.58 -13.56 6.05
CA GLY A 187 -21.27 -12.87 7.13
C GLY A 187 -22.48 -13.67 7.58
N VAL A 188 -22.90 -13.45 8.83
CA VAL A 188 -24.18 -13.98 9.30
C VAL A 188 -25.26 -12.98 8.92
N TRP A 189 -26.21 -13.42 8.11
CA TRP A 189 -27.38 -12.66 7.71
C TRP A 189 -28.55 -13.06 8.58
N ILE A 190 -29.28 -12.07 9.06
CA ILE A 190 -30.53 -12.23 9.82
C ILE A 190 -31.62 -11.55 8.99
N ASP A 191 -32.35 -12.37 8.22
CA ASP A 191 -33.42 -11.91 7.36
C ASP A 191 -34.75 -11.95 8.14
N TYR A 192 -35.20 -10.78 8.62
CA TYR A 192 -36.43 -10.67 9.40
C TYR A 192 -37.68 -10.88 8.53
N ASP A 193 -38.56 -11.78 8.98
CA ASP A 193 -39.88 -11.96 8.38
C ASP A 193 -40.82 -10.89 8.99
N LYS A 194 -41.28 -9.98 8.14
CA LYS A 194 -42.13 -8.86 8.54
C LYS A 194 -43.39 -9.33 9.26
N GLU A 195 -44.08 -10.34 8.73
CA GLU A 195 -45.36 -10.80 9.26
C GLU A 195 -45.18 -11.49 10.61
N ARG A 196 -44.17 -12.35 10.75
CA ARG A 196 -43.86 -13.02 12.03
C ARG A 196 -43.41 -12.03 13.08
N THR A 197 -42.54 -11.08 12.73
CA THR A 197 -42.05 -10.07 13.66
C THR A 197 -43.20 -9.24 14.24
N TYR A 198 -44.16 -8.82 13.39
CA TYR A 198 -45.35 -8.10 13.85
C TYR A 198 -46.30 -8.97 14.68
N ALA A 199 -46.56 -10.21 14.25
CA ALA A 199 -47.43 -11.14 14.97
C ALA A 199 -46.93 -11.44 16.39
N HIS A 200 -45.60 -11.49 16.57
CA HIS A 200 -44.94 -11.71 17.86
C HIS A 200 -44.72 -10.42 18.67
N GLY A 201 -45.12 -9.25 18.15
CA GLY A 201 -45.00 -7.96 18.84
C GLY A 201 -43.56 -7.61 19.22
N VAL A 202 -42.59 -7.99 18.39
CA VAL A 202 -41.16 -7.75 18.62
C VAL A 202 -40.77 -6.37 18.10
N ASP A 203 -40.12 -5.58 18.95
CA ASP A 203 -39.49 -4.33 18.53
C ASP A 203 -38.09 -4.60 17.95
N LEU A 204 -37.93 -4.36 16.64
CA LEU A 204 -36.66 -4.53 15.93
C LEU A 204 -35.57 -3.61 16.48
N GLY A 205 -35.90 -2.39 16.90
CA GLY A 205 -34.92 -1.45 17.44
C GLY A 205 -34.34 -1.95 18.76
N ASP A 206 -35.17 -2.56 19.61
CA ASP A 206 -34.73 -3.15 20.86
C ASP A 206 -33.88 -4.41 20.65
N LEU A 207 -34.31 -5.28 19.72
CA LEU A 207 -33.55 -6.45 19.34
C LEU A 207 -32.16 -6.09 18.78
N GLN A 208 -32.07 -5.07 17.91
CA GLN A 208 -30.78 -4.60 17.39
C GLN A 208 -29.86 -4.06 18.49
N ARG A 209 -30.37 -3.25 19.42
CA ARG A 209 -29.59 -2.76 20.57
C ARG A 209 -29.11 -3.92 21.45
N ARG A 210 -29.96 -4.91 21.68
CA ARG A 210 -29.64 -6.08 22.50
C ARG A 210 -28.61 -6.99 21.85
N LEU A 211 -28.73 -7.28 20.55
CA LEU A 211 -27.73 -8.01 19.78
C LEU A 211 -26.36 -7.32 19.81
N ARG A 212 -26.32 -5.97 19.71
CA ARG A 212 -25.08 -5.20 19.84
C ARG A 212 -24.47 -5.29 21.25
N ARG A 213 -25.30 -5.30 22.29
CA ARG A 213 -24.85 -5.36 23.70
C ARG A 213 -24.37 -6.76 24.10
N ASP A 214 -25.09 -7.80 23.71
CA ASP A 214 -24.85 -9.18 24.15
C ASP A 214 -23.68 -9.85 23.38
N ASN A 215 -23.19 -9.23 22.29
CA ASN A 215 -22.04 -9.67 21.49
C ASN A 215 -20.65 -9.22 22.04
N PHE A 216 -20.56 -8.73 23.29
CA PHE A 216 -19.29 -8.26 23.87
C PHE A 216 -18.66 -9.29 24.83
N GLN A 217 -17.37 -9.59 24.68
CA GLN A 217 -16.61 -10.40 25.63
C GLN A 217 -16.07 -9.51 26.76
N LEU A 218 -16.49 -9.76 28.01
CA LEU A 218 -16.04 -8.99 29.18
C LEU A 218 -15.01 -9.79 30.00
N SER A 219 -13.87 -9.18 30.31
CA SER A 219 -12.90 -9.78 31.25
C SER A 219 -13.47 -9.70 32.67
N SER A 220 -13.77 -10.86 33.27
CA SER A 220 -14.42 -10.94 34.59
C SER A 220 -13.43 -10.87 35.76
N GLY A 221 -12.17 -10.50 35.50
CA GLY A 221 -11.15 -10.32 36.52
C GLY A 221 -10.29 -11.57 36.82
N LYS A 222 -9.60 -11.55 37.95
CA LYS A 222 -8.65 -12.57 38.40
C LYS A 222 -9.19 -13.27 39.64
N LEU A 223 -9.31 -14.59 39.61
CA LEU A 223 -9.60 -15.43 40.77
C LEU A 223 -8.26 -15.94 41.35
N LEU A 224 -7.98 -15.64 42.61
CA LEU A 224 -6.86 -16.22 43.33
C LEU A 224 -7.36 -17.43 44.11
N ASP A 225 -6.97 -18.63 43.70
CA ASP A 225 -7.28 -19.88 44.40
C ASP A 225 -5.98 -20.63 44.70
N ARG A 226 -5.70 -20.86 45.99
CA ARG A 226 -4.52 -21.61 46.48
C ARG A 226 -3.17 -21.19 45.85
N GLY A 227 -2.97 -19.89 45.65
CA GLY A 227 -1.74 -19.34 45.08
C GLY A 227 -1.66 -19.36 43.55
N LEU A 228 -2.67 -19.91 42.86
CA LEU A 228 -2.81 -19.81 41.41
C LEU A 228 -3.77 -18.67 41.05
N VAL A 229 -3.29 -17.75 40.23
CA VAL A 229 -4.12 -16.72 39.61
C VAL A 229 -4.79 -17.31 38.37
N ARG A 230 -6.10 -17.54 38.44
CA ARG A 230 -6.92 -17.96 37.30
C ARG A 230 -7.64 -16.76 36.71
N HIS A 231 -7.50 -16.54 35.42
CA HIS A 231 -8.23 -15.48 34.72
C HIS A 231 -9.64 -15.94 34.42
N ALA A 232 -10.64 -15.25 34.97
CA ALA A 232 -12.03 -15.49 34.64
C ALA A 232 -12.38 -14.67 33.40
N ARG A 233 -12.86 -15.33 32.35
CA ARG A 233 -13.37 -14.67 31.14
C ARG A 233 -14.82 -15.09 30.98
N SER A 234 -15.72 -14.13 30.85
CA SER A 234 -17.08 -14.39 30.36
C SER A 234 -16.97 -14.56 28.85
N LEU A 235 -17.14 -15.80 28.38
CA LEU A 235 -17.21 -16.11 26.97
C LEU A 235 -18.59 -15.65 26.46
N SER A 236 -18.61 -14.96 25.31
CA SER A 236 -19.87 -14.68 24.63
C SER A 236 -20.55 -16.02 24.30
N PRO A 237 -21.86 -16.18 24.57
CA PRO A 237 -22.57 -17.42 24.28
C PRO A 237 -22.79 -17.66 22.77
N ILE A 238 -22.42 -16.70 21.91
CA ILE A 238 -22.63 -16.78 20.46
C ILE A 238 -21.34 -17.32 19.82
N GLY A 239 -21.24 -18.65 19.73
CA GLY A 239 -20.12 -19.35 19.10
C GLY A 239 -20.31 -19.61 17.59
N GLY A 240 -21.55 -19.50 17.10
CA GLY A 240 -21.86 -19.69 15.68
C GLY A 240 -23.30 -19.35 15.31
N VAL A 241 -23.65 -19.65 14.05
CA VAL A 241 -24.97 -19.38 13.45
C VAL A 241 -26.09 -20.08 14.23
N GLU A 242 -25.82 -21.27 14.75
CA GLU A 242 -26.81 -22.07 15.47
C GLU A 242 -27.17 -21.46 16.84
N ASP A 243 -26.20 -20.82 17.50
CA ASP A 243 -26.45 -20.10 18.75
C ASP A 243 -27.25 -18.82 18.48
N LEU A 244 -26.99 -18.15 17.34
CA LEU A 244 -27.80 -17.01 16.90
C LEU A 244 -29.24 -17.40 16.62
N ARG A 245 -29.49 -18.56 16.00
CA ARG A 245 -30.88 -19.06 15.77
C ARG A 245 -31.66 -19.22 17.06
N ARG A 246 -30.99 -19.68 18.13
CA ARG A 246 -31.58 -19.89 19.45
C ARG A 246 -31.52 -18.65 20.34
N PHE A 247 -31.10 -17.50 19.80
CA PHE A 247 -30.97 -16.29 20.57
C PHE A 247 -32.35 -15.83 21.08
N PRO A 248 -32.53 -15.65 22.41
CA PRO A 248 -33.82 -15.34 22.98
C PRO A 248 -34.20 -13.89 22.72
N VAL A 249 -35.25 -13.68 21.92
CA VAL A 249 -35.73 -12.35 21.55
C VAL A 249 -36.66 -11.81 22.63
N ARG A 250 -37.71 -12.56 22.99
CA ARG A 250 -38.72 -12.16 23.98
C ARG A 250 -39.44 -13.37 24.58
N GLY A 251 -39.40 -13.53 25.90
CA GLY A 251 -40.00 -14.70 26.55
C GLY A 251 -39.39 -15.99 26.02
N ASP A 252 -40.24 -16.91 25.55
CA ASP A 252 -39.85 -18.18 24.93
C ASP A 252 -39.57 -18.08 23.42
N ILE A 253 -39.71 -16.88 22.82
CA ILE A 253 -39.52 -16.66 21.38
C ILE A 253 -38.04 -16.50 21.07
N VAL A 254 -37.56 -17.29 20.11
CA VAL A 254 -36.17 -17.29 19.64
C VAL A 254 -36.04 -16.57 18.30
N LEU A 255 -34.82 -16.21 17.91
CA LEU A 255 -34.56 -15.47 16.67
C LEU A 255 -35.04 -16.24 15.43
N SER A 256 -34.95 -17.57 15.42
CA SER A 256 -35.45 -18.40 14.31
C SER A 256 -36.98 -18.35 14.11
N ASP A 257 -37.74 -17.93 15.12
CA ASP A 257 -39.20 -17.82 15.00
C ASP A 257 -39.60 -16.59 14.16
N ILE A 258 -38.74 -15.57 14.11
CA ILE A 258 -39.01 -14.27 13.48
C ILE A 258 -38.07 -13.93 12.33
N ALA A 259 -36.95 -14.63 12.17
CA ALA A 259 -35.94 -14.36 11.16
C ALA A 259 -35.25 -15.64 10.65
N ASP A 260 -34.89 -15.65 9.37
CA ASP A 260 -33.98 -16.66 8.82
C ASP A 260 -32.53 -16.24 9.09
N VAL A 261 -31.80 -17.11 9.80
CA VAL A 261 -30.39 -16.88 10.11
C VAL A 261 -29.56 -17.83 9.26
N SER A 262 -28.84 -17.26 8.29
CA SER A 262 -28.02 -18.02 7.35
C SER A 262 -26.66 -17.38 7.16
N LEU A 263 -25.66 -18.20 6.84
CA LEU A 263 -24.30 -17.74 6.61
C LEU A 263 -24.11 -17.60 5.09
N ARG A 264 -24.08 -16.36 4.62
CA ARG A 264 -23.97 -16.01 3.21
C ARG A 264 -22.76 -15.10 3.01
N SER A 265 -22.25 -15.03 1.79
CA SER A 265 -21.23 -14.03 1.44
C SER A 265 -21.78 -12.63 1.72
N ALA A 266 -20.93 -11.74 2.23
CA ALA A 266 -21.26 -10.33 2.37
C ALA A 266 -21.66 -9.76 1.00
N LEU A 267 -22.58 -8.81 1.01
CA LEU A 267 -22.99 -8.13 -0.20
C LEU A 267 -21.77 -7.41 -0.77
N SER A 268 -21.25 -7.90 -1.89
CA SER A 268 -20.22 -7.20 -2.63
C SER A 268 -20.90 -6.32 -3.68
N LEU A 269 -20.77 -5.01 -3.53
CA LEU A 269 -21.19 -4.05 -4.56
C LEU A 269 -20.15 -3.92 -5.69
N SER A 270 -19.11 -4.76 -5.68
CA SER A 270 -18.03 -4.79 -6.66
C SER A 270 -17.87 -6.20 -7.22
N ILE A 271 -17.55 -6.28 -8.52
CA ILE A 271 -17.26 -7.53 -9.22
C ILE A 271 -15.82 -7.42 -9.73
N ASN A 272 -14.97 -8.38 -9.38
CA ASN A 272 -13.58 -8.46 -9.84
C ASN A 272 -13.40 -9.69 -10.72
N ARG A 273 -12.80 -9.51 -11.89
CA ARG A 273 -12.58 -10.58 -12.87
C ARG A 273 -11.22 -10.50 -13.52
N ILE A 274 -10.65 -11.66 -13.81
CA ILE A 274 -9.42 -11.84 -14.59
C ILE A 274 -9.75 -12.75 -15.75
N ASN A 275 -9.53 -12.29 -16.98
CA ASN A 275 -9.80 -13.05 -18.19
C ASN A 275 -11.23 -13.65 -18.24
N GLY A 276 -12.20 -12.97 -17.62
CA GLY A 276 -13.60 -13.38 -17.58
C GLY A 276 -14.01 -14.26 -16.39
N GLN A 277 -13.08 -14.73 -15.55
CA GLN A 277 -13.36 -15.52 -14.35
C GLN A 277 -13.32 -14.66 -13.08
N GLU A 278 -14.11 -15.01 -12.07
CA GLU A 278 -14.07 -14.32 -10.76
C GLU A 278 -12.72 -14.53 -10.08
N ALA A 279 -12.16 -13.45 -9.55
CA ALA A 279 -10.84 -13.50 -8.96
C ALA A 279 -10.66 -12.45 -7.86
N ALA A 280 -9.78 -12.80 -6.92
CA ALA A 280 -9.23 -11.85 -5.96
C ALA A 280 -8.24 -10.92 -6.67
N ALA A 281 -8.19 -9.66 -6.28
CA ALA A 281 -7.08 -8.77 -6.61
C ALA A 281 -6.19 -8.60 -5.38
N ILE A 282 -4.88 -8.60 -5.58
CA ILE A 282 -3.86 -8.38 -4.57
C ILE A 282 -2.99 -7.21 -5.02
N ALA A 283 -2.81 -6.23 -4.14
CA ALA A 283 -1.74 -5.26 -4.25
C ALA A 283 -0.71 -5.51 -3.14
N VAL A 284 0.56 -5.50 -3.51
CA VAL A 284 1.68 -5.67 -2.57
C VAL A 284 2.41 -4.35 -2.43
N ARG A 285 2.54 -3.85 -1.19
CA ARG A 285 3.29 -2.64 -0.85
C ARG A 285 4.62 -3.03 -0.22
N LYS A 286 5.70 -2.36 -0.62
CA LYS A 286 7.04 -2.59 -0.06
C LYS A 286 7.30 -1.69 1.15
N GLU A 287 8.23 -2.08 2.00
CA GLU A 287 8.81 -1.18 3.00
C GLU A 287 9.59 -0.05 2.32
N SER A 288 9.63 1.13 2.93
CA SER A 288 10.27 2.31 2.32
C SER A 288 11.74 2.07 1.96
N SER A 289 12.48 1.34 2.80
CA SER A 289 13.90 1.02 2.61
C SER A 289 14.17 -0.24 1.79
N ALA A 290 13.14 -1.02 1.45
CA ALA A 290 13.33 -2.27 0.72
C ALA A 290 13.64 -2.03 -0.76
N ASN A 291 14.45 -2.91 -1.34
CA ASN A 291 14.74 -2.94 -2.76
C ASN A 291 13.53 -3.48 -3.53
N THR A 292 13.00 -2.65 -4.44
CA THR A 292 11.79 -2.98 -5.22
C THR A 292 11.96 -4.26 -6.04
N VAL A 293 13.11 -4.45 -6.68
CA VAL A 293 13.36 -5.60 -7.57
C VAL A 293 13.40 -6.89 -6.78
N GLU A 294 14.13 -6.90 -5.66
CA GLU A 294 14.26 -8.08 -4.79
C GLU A 294 12.92 -8.49 -4.18
N VAL A 295 12.11 -7.53 -3.71
CA VAL A 295 10.77 -7.79 -3.18
C VAL A 295 9.87 -8.38 -4.27
N CYS A 296 9.90 -7.82 -5.48
CA CYS A 296 9.08 -8.33 -6.58
C CYS A 296 9.45 -9.77 -6.95
N GLU A 297 10.75 -10.08 -7.07
CA GLU A 297 11.23 -11.44 -7.33
C GLU A 297 10.81 -12.43 -6.25
N ALA A 298 10.91 -12.03 -4.97
CA ALA A 298 10.53 -12.87 -3.85
C ALA A 298 9.02 -13.14 -3.80
N VAL A 299 8.20 -12.14 -4.13
CA VAL A 299 6.74 -12.29 -4.23
C VAL A 299 6.36 -13.21 -5.40
N GLU A 300 6.96 -13.02 -6.57
CA GLU A 300 6.74 -13.89 -7.74
C GLU A 300 7.21 -15.34 -7.49
N ALA A 301 8.30 -15.52 -6.74
CA ALA A 301 8.72 -16.84 -6.28
C ALA A 301 7.70 -17.45 -5.31
N ALA A 302 7.20 -16.67 -4.33
CA ALA A 302 6.19 -17.14 -3.39
C ALA A 302 4.86 -17.49 -4.08
N PHE A 303 4.46 -16.78 -5.13
CA PHE A 303 3.30 -17.16 -5.95
C PHE A 303 3.48 -18.53 -6.59
N ARG A 304 4.66 -18.82 -7.16
CA ARG A 304 4.97 -20.15 -7.71
C ARG A 304 4.97 -21.25 -6.65
N GLU A 305 5.42 -20.95 -5.43
CA GLU A 305 5.34 -21.89 -4.31
C GLU A 305 3.90 -22.12 -3.86
N LEU A 306 3.08 -21.06 -3.80
CA LEU A 306 1.65 -21.15 -3.47
C LEU A 306 0.86 -21.91 -4.54
N GLU A 307 1.19 -21.78 -5.82
CA GLU A 307 0.58 -22.62 -6.87
C GLU A 307 0.85 -24.12 -6.67
N ALA A 308 1.98 -24.47 -6.04
CA ALA A 308 2.34 -25.85 -5.74
C ALA A 308 1.86 -26.34 -4.35
N ASP A 309 1.33 -25.46 -3.51
CA ASP A 309 0.88 -25.80 -2.15
C ASP A 309 -0.49 -26.50 -2.19
N PRO A 310 -0.65 -27.68 -1.55
CA PRO A 310 -1.93 -28.37 -1.47
C PRO A 310 -3.08 -27.55 -0.87
N ARG A 311 -2.78 -26.53 -0.06
CA ARG A 311 -3.79 -25.65 0.57
C ARG A 311 -4.41 -24.65 -0.41
N THR A 312 -3.79 -24.47 -1.57
CA THR A 312 -4.21 -23.57 -2.65
C THR A 312 -4.35 -24.36 -3.95
N GLU A 313 -4.70 -25.64 -3.86
CA GLU A 313 -4.87 -26.54 -5.01
C GLU A 313 -5.84 -25.94 -6.03
N GLY A 314 -5.39 -25.84 -7.29
CA GLY A 314 -6.15 -25.26 -8.40
C GLY A 314 -6.19 -23.73 -8.43
N ALA A 315 -5.55 -23.03 -7.48
CA ALA A 315 -5.39 -21.59 -7.56
C ALA A 315 -4.41 -21.19 -8.67
N SER A 316 -4.70 -20.11 -9.38
CA SER A 316 -3.79 -19.51 -10.37
C SER A 316 -3.51 -18.06 -10.01
N PHE A 317 -2.22 -17.71 -10.01
CA PHE A 317 -1.75 -16.38 -9.66
C PHE A 317 -1.27 -15.67 -10.93
N PHE A 318 -1.88 -14.53 -11.23
CA PHE A 318 -1.58 -13.74 -12.41
C PHE A 318 -1.07 -12.36 -12.01
N VAL A 319 0.17 -12.03 -12.35
CA VAL A 319 0.74 -10.69 -12.12
C VAL A 319 0.37 -9.78 -13.29
N PHE A 320 -0.44 -8.75 -13.03
CA PHE A 320 -0.81 -7.75 -14.05
C PHE A 320 0.28 -6.69 -14.23
N PHE A 321 0.97 -6.38 -13.15
CA PHE A 321 1.97 -5.33 -13.10
C PHE A 321 3.01 -5.68 -12.04
N SER A 322 4.28 -5.62 -12.43
CA SER A 322 5.44 -5.76 -11.56
C SER A 322 6.36 -4.58 -11.79
N GLN A 323 6.52 -3.73 -10.78
CA GLN A 323 7.45 -2.61 -10.84
C GLN A 323 8.90 -3.12 -10.99
N GLY A 324 9.20 -4.28 -10.41
CA GLY A 324 10.51 -4.94 -10.55
C GLY A 324 10.82 -5.35 -11.99
N GLU A 325 9.86 -5.89 -12.74
CA GLU A 325 10.03 -6.23 -14.16
C GLU A 325 10.33 -4.98 -15.01
N LEU A 326 9.55 -3.91 -14.82
CA LEU A 326 9.81 -2.62 -15.49
C LEU A 326 11.21 -2.07 -15.21
N ILE A 327 11.68 -2.16 -13.96
CA ILE A 327 13.03 -1.72 -13.58
C ILE A 327 14.08 -2.60 -14.28
N LYS A 328 13.93 -3.92 -14.23
CA LYS A 328 14.86 -4.86 -14.88
C LYS A 328 14.95 -4.62 -16.38
N ASP A 329 13.82 -4.53 -17.07
CA ASP A 329 13.78 -4.27 -18.51
C ASP A 329 14.46 -2.95 -18.86
N SER A 330 14.26 -1.91 -18.04
CA SER A 330 14.91 -0.61 -18.21
C SER A 330 16.42 -0.69 -18.00
N VAL A 331 16.87 -1.40 -16.95
CA VAL A 331 18.29 -1.61 -16.64
C VAL A 331 18.97 -2.45 -17.72
N ASP A 332 18.33 -3.52 -18.18
CA ASP A 332 18.83 -4.39 -19.23
C ASP A 332 18.90 -3.65 -20.57
N THR A 333 17.90 -2.83 -20.89
CA THR A 333 17.91 -1.96 -22.07
C THR A 333 19.04 -0.93 -21.99
N LEU A 334 19.22 -0.28 -20.84
CA LEU A 334 20.29 0.69 -20.61
C LEU A 334 21.67 0.02 -20.71
N SER A 335 21.84 -1.13 -20.08
CA SER A 335 23.08 -1.92 -20.08
C SER A 335 23.46 -2.36 -21.50
N ASN A 336 22.51 -2.94 -22.25
CA ASN A 336 22.73 -3.34 -23.64
C ASN A 336 23.04 -2.14 -24.53
N THR A 337 22.31 -1.04 -24.38
CA THR A 337 22.54 0.17 -25.16
C THR A 337 23.91 0.79 -24.85
N ALA A 338 24.29 0.82 -23.57
CA ALA A 338 25.61 1.29 -23.13
C ALA A 338 26.73 0.39 -23.64
N LEU A 339 26.53 -0.93 -23.68
CA LEU A 339 27.50 -1.89 -24.19
C LEU A 339 27.73 -1.71 -25.69
N PHE A 340 26.66 -1.69 -26.50
CA PHE A 340 26.79 -1.50 -27.95
C PHE A 340 27.27 -0.09 -28.29
N GLY A 341 26.69 0.94 -27.67
CA GLY A 341 27.10 2.33 -27.86
C GLY A 341 28.56 2.56 -27.46
N GLY A 342 28.99 2.02 -26.32
CA GLY A 342 30.37 2.04 -25.85
C GLY A 342 31.32 1.29 -26.78
N LEU A 343 30.94 0.10 -27.25
CA LEU A 343 31.73 -0.65 -28.23
C LEU A 343 31.91 0.13 -29.53
N PHE A 344 30.83 0.70 -30.09
CA PHE A 344 30.91 1.52 -31.30
C PHE A 344 31.75 2.78 -31.08
N ALA A 345 31.63 3.43 -29.93
CA ALA A 345 32.46 4.58 -29.57
C ALA A 345 33.95 4.21 -29.52
N ILE A 346 34.30 3.07 -28.92
CA ILE A 346 35.68 2.56 -28.90
C ILE A 346 36.19 2.27 -30.31
N VAL A 347 35.38 1.62 -31.16
CA VAL A 347 35.74 1.34 -32.56
C VAL A 347 35.99 2.62 -33.34
N VAL A 348 35.12 3.63 -33.20
CA VAL A 348 35.27 4.93 -33.86
C VAL A 348 36.52 5.66 -33.34
N LEU A 349 36.72 5.72 -32.02
CA LEU A 349 37.93 6.31 -31.41
C LEU A 349 39.20 5.62 -31.91
N TRP A 350 39.20 4.29 -31.98
CA TRP A 350 40.32 3.52 -32.51
C TRP A 350 40.58 3.84 -33.99
N LEU A 351 39.53 4.00 -34.80
CA LEU A 351 39.67 4.33 -36.21
C LEU A 351 40.32 5.71 -36.43
N PHE A 352 40.03 6.68 -35.57
CA PHE A 352 40.64 8.01 -35.61
C PHE A 352 42.06 8.05 -35.02
N LEU A 353 42.28 7.43 -33.86
CA LEU A 353 43.58 7.48 -33.16
C LEU A 353 44.58 6.49 -33.72
N ARG A 354 44.13 5.35 -34.27
CA ARG A 354 44.93 4.20 -34.74
C ARG A 354 45.93 3.64 -33.71
N GLU A 355 45.76 4.01 -32.43
CA GLU A 355 46.58 3.59 -31.32
C GLU A 355 45.72 2.92 -30.24
N TRP A 356 45.91 1.61 -30.07
CA TRP A 356 45.11 0.81 -29.13
C TRP A 356 45.32 1.21 -27.66
N ARG A 357 46.55 1.62 -27.30
CA ARG A 357 46.89 2.03 -25.92
C ARG A 357 46.16 3.29 -25.51
N MET A 358 46.19 4.32 -26.35
CA MET A 358 45.53 5.60 -26.10
C MET A 358 44.00 5.43 -26.12
N THR A 359 43.48 4.63 -27.06
CA THR A 359 42.03 4.37 -27.14
C THR A 359 41.50 3.68 -25.89
N LEU A 360 42.17 2.63 -25.40
CA LEU A 360 41.76 1.93 -24.18
C LEU A 360 41.87 2.81 -22.94
N LEU A 361 42.87 3.68 -22.87
CA LEU A 361 43.03 4.61 -21.74
C LEU A 361 41.86 5.61 -21.67
N ILE A 362 41.46 6.16 -22.82
CA ILE A 362 40.30 7.04 -22.91
C ILE A 362 39.00 6.26 -22.60
N ALA A 363 38.84 5.08 -23.17
CA ALA A 363 37.65 4.24 -22.97
C ALA A 363 37.46 3.83 -21.50
N ALA A 364 38.54 3.46 -20.81
CA ALA A 364 38.51 3.11 -19.39
C ALA A 364 38.11 4.30 -18.49
N SER A 365 38.31 5.53 -18.95
CA SER A 365 37.91 6.72 -18.18
C SER A 365 36.38 6.82 -18.02
N ILE A 366 35.59 6.27 -18.94
CA ILE A 366 34.12 6.30 -18.89
C ILE A 366 33.57 5.52 -17.67
N PRO A 367 33.80 4.21 -17.50
CA PRO A 367 33.29 3.46 -16.34
C PRO A 367 33.85 3.98 -15.01
N PHE A 368 35.09 4.47 -15.00
CA PHE A 368 35.67 5.08 -13.80
C PHE A 368 34.94 6.37 -13.41
N SER A 369 34.62 7.24 -14.37
CA SER A 369 33.84 8.45 -14.08
C SER A 369 32.44 8.12 -13.54
N LEU A 370 31.80 7.06 -14.06
CA LEU A 370 30.50 6.61 -13.60
C LEU A 370 30.56 6.11 -12.14
N LEU A 371 31.52 5.24 -11.81
CA LEU A 371 31.70 4.74 -10.44
C LEU A 371 31.96 5.87 -9.44
N ILE A 372 32.78 6.85 -9.81
CA ILE A 372 33.03 8.02 -8.96
C ILE A 372 31.74 8.82 -8.77
N THR A 373 30.94 8.99 -9.83
CA THR A 373 29.66 9.69 -9.77
C THR A 373 28.67 8.98 -8.84
N VAL A 374 28.54 7.65 -8.96
CA VAL A 374 27.71 6.83 -8.05
C VAL A 374 28.17 6.98 -6.59
N GLY A 375 29.48 7.00 -6.35
CA GLY A 375 30.02 7.25 -5.02
C GLY A 375 29.59 8.61 -4.45
N VAL A 376 29.59 9.67 -5.27
CA VAL A 376 29.12 11.01 -4.86
C VAL A 376 27.61 11.02 -4.62
N LEU A 377 26.82 10.39 -5.49
CA LEU A 377 25.35 10.30 -5.33
C LEU A 377 24.97 9.60 -4.02
N TYR A 378 25.64 8.50 -3.69
CA TYR A 378 25.43 7.77 -2.44
C TYR A 378 25.65 8.65 -1.19
N PHE A 379 26.72 9.46 -1.16
CA PHE A 379 26.97 10.36 -0.02
C PHE A 379 26.07 11.58 0.02
N THR A 380 25.49 11.98 -1.11
CA THR A 380 24.56 13.12 -1.17
C THR A 380 23.11 12.71 -0.92
N GLY A 381 22.82 11.41 -0.83
CA GLY A 381 21.46 10.90 -0.60
C GLY A 381 20.53 11.08 -1.80
N ALA A 382 21.08 11.39 -2.97
CA ALA A 382 20.33 11.49 -4.22
C ALA A 382 20.21 10.08 -4.83
N THR A 383 19.20 9.34 -4.39
CA THR A 383 18.82 8.01 -4.91
C THR A 383 17.68 8.08 -5.89
#